data_AF-A0A2C9LSU3-F1
#
_entry.id   AF-A0A2C9LSU3-F1
#
_cell.length_a   1.000
_cell.length_b   1.000
_cell.length_c   1.000
_cell.angle_alpha   90.00
_cell.angle_beta   90.00
_cell.angle_gamma   90.00
#
_symmetry.space_group_name_H-M   'P 1'
#
loop_
_entity.id
_entity.type
_entity.pdbx_description
1 polymer ?
#
loop_
_entity_poly.entity_id
_entity_poly.type
_entity_poly.pdbx_seq_one_letter_code
_entity_poly.pdbx_strand_id
1 'polypeptide(L)'
;MSNNPITNINANFQFPDQLEIIDLSNTRLHAIPLNAFHNLKQLKSLSLKNTFITTFKDMGIPEYFVLHYLYLQKVMISNIEKNFFKGLTIRSGLWTSDFRLCCHQVLNSNISLDKCHGPIDVISSCENLVGDVFKRFVIWIVGFITIVGNGIVLAYRLMLNRQIFRNAYGLFVTGLAFSDFLMGIYLIIISSADIYYQDVYVLEETHWRNGMMCELSGFLSTLSSETSTFFICLITLDRYLTITYPFGEYRLSKNLTRILIILAWLVGIVLAAIPLIISDWEIYSSNSLCLALPFSSNHFRGWEFSFVVYVGVNFILFILIAFGQVAIFVNIYRRKQSMSVLKNCRKRRLEDLAVAKKLAFVAMSDFLCWFPIGIIGYFSMKGHTFDRDVYAWFAVFVLPINSALNPIIYTIPALYVKCSANLERTAETSLITM
;
A
#
# COMPACT_ATOMS: atom_id res chain seq x y z
N MET A 1 -38.76 2.18 -16.89
CA MET A 1 -38.06 3.31 -17.50
C MET A 1 -36.56 3.04 -17.67
N SER A 2 -36.11 1.79 -17.52
CA SER A 2 -34.71 1.41 -17.59
C SER A 2 -34.11 1.61 -18.98
N ASN A 3 -32.78 1.73 -19.04
CA ASN A 3 -32.00 1.90 -20.27
C ASN A 3 -32.36 3.16 -21.09
N ASN A 4 -32.85 4.20 -20.43
CA ASN A 4 -33.14 5.49 -21.05
C ASN A 4 -32.18 6.57 -20.54
N PRO A 5 -31.85 7.60 -21.34
CA PRO A 5 -30.94 8.67 -20.95
C PRO A 5 -31.61 9.70 -20.02
N ILE A 6 -32.44 9.25 -19.08
CA ILE A 6 -33.13 10.10 -18.11
C ILE A 6 -32.10 10.64 -17.12
N THR A 7 -31.97 11.96 -17.05
CA THR A 7 -31.03 12.65 -16.15
C THR A 7 -31.71 13.17 -14.89
N ASN A 8 -32.98 13.57 -14.99
CA ASN A 8 -33.79 14.07 -13.88
C ASN A 8 -35.24 13.63 -14.03
N ILE A 9 -35.91 13.40 -12.90
CA ILE A 9 -37.38 13.28 -12.83
C ILE A 9 -37.92 14.64 -12.40
N ASN A 10 -38.90 15.18 -13.14
CA ASN A 10 -39.52 16.45 -12.80
C ASN A 10 -40.14 16.37 -11.40
N ALA A 11 -39.96 17.38 -10.56
CA ALA A 11 -40.51 17.42 -9.20
C ALA A 11 -42.06 17.28 -9.16
N ASN A 12 -42.74 17.68 -10.23
CA ASN A 12 -44.20 17.56 -10.37
C ASN A 12 -44.63 16.22 -10.99
N PHE A 13 -43.69 15.38 -11.44
CA PHE A 13 -44.01 14.08 -12.00
C PHE A 13 -44.37 13.11 -10.87
N GLN A 14 -45.58 12.54 -10.96
CA GLN A 14 -46.05 11.50 -10.06
C GLN A 14 -46.18 10.19 -10.82
N PHE A 15 -45.61 9.14 -10.24
CA PHE A 15 -45.83 7.79 -10.73
C PHE A 15 -47.29 7.36 -10.48
N PRO A 16 -47.90 6.55 -11.36
CA PRO A 16 -49.21 5.97 -11.13
C PRO A 16 -49.29 5.17 -9.81
N ASP A 17 -50.29 5.46 -8.98
CA ASP A 17 -50.46 4.92 -7.62
C ASP A 17 -50.61 3.38 -7.53
N GLN A 18 -50.90 2.73 -8.67
CA GLN A 18 -51.08 1.27 -8.78
C GLN A 18 -49.78 0.52 -9.14
N LEU A 19 -48.66 1.21 -9.31
CA LEU A 19 -47.40 0.56 -9.71
C LEU A 19 -46.84 -0.32 -8.60
N GLU A 20 -46.62 -1.60 -8.92
CA GLU A 20 -45.94 -2.55 -8.03
C GLU A 20 -44.42 -2.61 -8.26
N ILE A 21 -43.96 -2.23 -9.46
CA ILE A 21 -42.55 -2.36 -9.86
C ILE A 21 -42.10 -1.07 -10.56
N ILE A 22 -41.00 -0.50 -10.08
CA ILE A 22 -40.31 0.61 -10.73
C ILE A 22 -38.88 0.17 -11.03
N ASP A 23 -38.56 0.17 -12.33
CA ASP A 23 -37.21 -0.06 -12.81
C ASP A 23 -36.67 1.20 -13.51
N LEU A 24 -35.69 1.83 -12.84
CA LEU A 24 -34.93 3.00 -13.27
C LEU A 24 -33.47 2.62 -13.56
N SER A 25 -33.17 1.33 -13.73
CA SER A 25 -31.81 0.87 -13.97
C SER A 25 -31.21 1.43 -15.27
N ASN A 26 -29.88 1.61 -15.28
CA ASN A 26 -29.12 2.13 -16.42
C ASN A 26 -29.64 3.50 -16.91
N THR A 27 -30.01 4.38 -15.99
CA THR A 27 -30.36 5.78 -16.26
C THR A 27 -29.25 6.72 -15.77
N ARG A 28 -29.30 8.00 -16.16
CA ARG A 28 -28.33 9.03 -15.73
C ARG A 28 -28.85 9.86 -14.55
N LEU A 29 -29.73 9.27 -13.73
CA LEU A 29 -30.34 9.95 -12.60
C LEU A 29 -29.32 10.25 -11.51
N HIS A 30 -29.28 11.50 -11.08
CA HIS A 30 -28.50 11.95 -9.92
C HIS A 30 -29.33 12.02 -8.64
N ALA A 31 -30.62 12.32 -8.78
CA ALA A 31 -31.57 12.37 -7.67
C ALA A 31 -32.99 12.07 -8.16
N ILE A 32 -33.81 11.61 -7.23
CA ILE A 32 -35.23 11.37 -7.36
C ILE A 32 -35.92 12.33 -6.39
N PRO A 33 -36.94 13.09 -6.84
CA PRO A 33 -37.69 13.98 -5.96
C PRO A 33 -38.25 13.23 -4.74
N LEU A 34 -38.13 13.82 -3.54
CA LEU A 34 -38.60 13.23 -2.27
C LEU A 34 -40.07 12.78 -2.30
N ASN A 35 -40.90 13.46 -3.09
CA ASN A 35 -42.33 13.17 -3.19
C ASN A 35 -42.67 12.20 -4.32
N ALA A 36 -41.70 11.78 -5.14
CA ALA A 36 -41.94 10.96 -6.32
C ALA A 36 -42.61 9.62 -5.96
N PHE A 37 -42.28 9.05 -4.80
CA PHE A 37 -42.80 7.77 -4.34
C PHE A 37 -43.88 7.86 -3.25
N HIS A 38 -44.26 9.06 -2.82
CA HIS A 38 -45.09 9.26 -1.63
C HIS A 38 -46.46 8.52 -1.68
N ASN A 39 -47.09 8.47 -2.87
CA ASN A 39 -48.41 7.88 -3.07
C ASN A 39 -48.40 6.40 -3.51
N LEU A 40 -47.21 5.81 -3.72
CA LEU A 40 -47.05 4.47 -4.27
C LEU A 40 -47.21 3.35 -3.23
N LYS A 41 -48.39 3.24 -2.62
CA LYS A 41 -48.65 2.26 -1.55
C LYS A 41 -48.51 0.78 -1.98
N GLN A 42 -48.55 0.50 -3.28
CA GLN A 42 -48.46 -0.85 -3.84
C GLN A 42 -47.07 -1.24 -4.34
N LEU A 43 -46.10 -0.32 -4.31
CA LEU A 43 -44.77 -0.57 -4.86
C LEU A 43 -44.03 -1.61 -3.99
N LYS A 44 -43.68 -2.72 -4.62
CA LYS A 44 -42.97 -3.86 -4.02
C LYS A 44 -41.52 -3.94 -4.48
N SER A 45 -41.19 -3.47 -5.67
CA SER A 45 -39.85 -3.61 -6.24
C SER A 45 -39.34 -2.29 -6.80
N LEU A 46 -38.16 -1.87 -6.35
CA LEU A 46 -37.47 -0.68 -6.85
C LEU A 46 -36.06 -1.06 -7.32
N SER A 47 -35.76 -0.72 -8.57
CA SER A 47 -34.43 -0.92 -9.16
C SER A 47 -33.80 0.41 -9.56
N LEU A 48 -32.67 0.72 -8.91
CA LEU A 48 -31.83 1.89 -9.15
C LEU A 48 -30.43 1.49 -9.64
N LYS A 49 -30.29 0.28 -10.17
CA LYS A 49 -29.02 -0.29 -10.62
C LYS A 49 -28.34 0.62 -11.64
N ASN A 50 -27.04 0.87 -11.48
CA ASN A 50 -26.22 1.65 -12.42
C ASN A 50 -26.82 3.05 -12.69
N THR A 51 -27.08 3.79 -11.61
CA THR A 51 -27.48 5.19 -11.61
C THR A 51 -26.40 6.04 -10.95
N PHE A 52 -26.49 7.37 -11.05
CA PHE A 52 -25.49 8.31 -10.50
C PHE A 52 -25.96 8.94 -9.18
N ILE A 53 -26.87 8.26 -8.48
CA ILE A 53 -27.34 8.63 -7.16
C ILE A 53 -26.20 8.45 -6.16
N THR A 54 -26.00 9.44 -5.29
CA THR A 54 -24.85 9.46 -4.37
C THR A 54 -25.24 9.38 -2.90
N THR A 55 -26.42 9.86 -2.52
CA THR A 55 -26.90 9.80 -1.13
C THR A 55 -28.23 9.06 -1.03
N PHE A 56 -28.59 8.60 0.16
CA PHE A 56 -29.92 7.99 0.38
C PHE A 56 -31.06 9.00 0.16
N LYS A 57 -30.86 10.26 0.57
CA LYS A 57 -31.85 11.33 0.42
C LYS A 57 -32.23 11.53 -1.05
N ASP A 58 -31.24 11.39 -1.94
CA ASP A 58 -31.41 11.46 -3.39
C ASP A 58 -32.21 10.28 -3.96
N MET A 59 -32.44 9.20 -3.21
CA MET A 59 -33.28 8.09 -3.67
C MET A 59 -34.77 8.42 -3.60
N GLY A 60 -35.17 9.46 -2.85
CA GLY A 60 -36.57 9.85 -2.71
C GLY A 60 -37.48 8.79 -2.10
N ILE A 61 -36.91 7.79 -1.41
CA ILE A 61 -37.63 6.69 -0.76
C ILE A 61 -38.15 7.17 0.60
N PRO A 62 -39.47 7.16 0.85
CA PRO A 62 -40.00 7.52 2.16
C PRO A 62 -39.60 6.50 3.23
N GLU A 63 -39.36 6.97 4.46
CA GLU A 63 -38.98 6.09 5.56
C GLU A 63 -40.05 5.02 5.85
N TYR A 64 -41.34 5.25 5.64
CA TYR A 64 -42.41 4.27 5.96
C TYR A 64 -42.64 3.18 4.89
N PHE A 65 -41.78 3.07 3.88
CA PHE A 65 -42.02 2.21 2.73
C PHE A 65 -41.76 0.72 3.03
N VAL A 66 -42.54 -0.15 2.38
CA VAL A 66 -42.37 -1.61 2.49
C VAL A 66 -42.08 -2.18 1.10
N LEU A 67 -40.82 -2.48 0.84
CA LEU A 67 -40.38 -3.13 -0.41
C LEU A 67 -40.20 -4.63 -0.19
N HIS A 68 -40.45 -5.43 -1.22
CA HIS A 68 -39.95 -6.79 -1.33
C HIS A 68 -38.49 -6.76 -1.82
N TYR A 69 -38.20 -5.96 -2.84
CA TYR A 69 -36.92 -5.97 -3.54
C TYR A 69 -36.37 -4.56 -3.75
N LEU A 70 -35.10 -4.35 -3.38
CA LEU A 70 -34.36 -3.11 -3.63
C LEU A 70 -33.01 -3.43 -4.30
N TYR A 71 -32.78 -2.85 -5.48
CA TYR A 71 -31.56 -3.07 -6.25
C TYR A 71 -30.73 -1.77 -6.34
N LEU A 72 -29.56 -1.78 -5.69
CA LEU A 72 -28.58 -0.69 -5.60
C LEU A 72 -27.22 -1.08 -6.19
N GLN A 73 -27.15 -2.09 -7.08
CA GLN A 73 -25.87 -2.48 -7.66
C GLN A 73 -25.30 -1.37 -8.56
N LYS A 74 -23.98 -1.17 -8.50
CA LYS A 74 -23.25 -0.11 -9.22
C LYS A 74 -23.78 1.31 -8.92
N VAL A 75 -24.27 1.55 -7.71
CA VAL A 75 -24.58 2.89 -7.19
C VAL A 75 -23.46 3.27 -6.20
N MET A 76 -22.85 4.45 -6.38
CA MET A 76 -21.70 4.90 -5.58
C MET A 76 -22.19 5.79 -4.44
N ILE A 77 -22.52 5.18 -3.30
CA ILE A 77 -23.01 5.91 -2.14
C ILE A 77 -21.83 6.57 -1.41
N SER A 78 -21.82 7.90 -1.31
CA SER A 78 -20.69 8.64 -0.75
C SER A 78 -20.68 8.65 0.78
N ASN A 79 -21.84 8.88 1.40
CA ASN A 79 -21.97 9.00 2.85
C ASN A 79 -22.97 7.99 3.40
N ILE A 80 -22.54 7.21 4.39
CA ILE A 80 -23.37 6.22 5.08
C ILE A 80 -23.48 6.63 6.54
N GLU A 81 -24.65 7.15 6.90
CA GLU A 81 -24.95 7.58 8.26
C GLU A 81 -25.59 6.45 9.07
N LYS A 82 -25.56 6.57 10.40
CA LYS A 82 -26.29 5.64 11.28
C LYS A 82 -27.78 5.70 10.98
N ASN A 83 -28.42 4.53 10.90
CA ASN A 83 -29.82 4.39 10.46
C ASN A 83 -30.04 4.84 9.01
N PHE A 84 -29.08 4.57 8.11
CA PHE A 84 -29.20 4.87 6.69
C PHE A 84 -30.54 4.45 6.07
N PHE A 85 -31.05 3.27 6.45
CA PHE A 85 -32.35 2.76 6.02
C PHE A 85 -33.50 3.06 6.97
N LYS A 86 -33.47 4.15 7.75
CA LYS A 86 -34.48 4.41 8.80
C LYS A 86 -35.91 4.26 8.27
N GLY A 87 -36.72 3.50 9.00
CA GLY A 87 -38.10 3.17 8.68
C GLY A 87 -38.30 2.15 7.55
N LEU A 88 -37.40 2.11 6.56
CA LEU A 88 -37.59 1.30 5.35
C LEU A 88 -37.63 -0.19 5.70
N THR A 89 -38.62 -0.90 5.17
CA THR A 89 -38.75 -2.35 5.37
C THR A 89 -38.45 -3.09 4.06
N ILE A 90 -37.56 -4.08 4.09
CA ILE A 90 -37.24 -4.92 2.93
C ILE A 90 -37.53 -6.38 3.27
N ARG A 91 -38.57 -6.93 2.64
CA ARG A 91 -39.09 -8.27 2.98
C ARG A 91 -38.36 -9.42 2.33
N SER A 92 -37.83 -9.24 1.11
CA SER A 92 -37.28 -10.35 0.32
C SER A 92 -35.80 -10.20 0.03
N GLY A 93 -35.33 -9.05 -0.47
CA GLY A 93 -33.91 -8.89 -0.81
C GLY A 93 -33.46 -7.45 -1.07
N LEU A 94 -32.28 -7.12 -0.55
CA LEU A 94 -31.51 -5.92 -0.87
C LEU A 94 -30.25 -6.35 -1.63
N TRP A 95 -30.07 -5.91 -2.87
CA TRP A 95 -28.85 -6.19 -3.62
C TRP A 95 -28.00 -4.92 -3.79
N THR A 96 -26.74 -5.01 -3.42
CA THR A 96 -25.81 -3.88 -3.45
C THR A 96 -24.44 -4.30 -3.99
N SER A 97 -23.70 -3.35 -4.56
CA SER A 97 -22.27 -3.54 -4.88
C SER A 97 -21.35 -2.94 -3.81
N ASP A 98 -21.94 -2.31 -2.79
CA ASP A 98 -21.27 -1.69 -1.67
C ASP A 98 -21.54 -2.52 -0.41
N PHE A 99 -20.50 -3.17 0.12
CA PHE A 99 -20.60 -4.06 1.28
C PHE A 99 -21.09 -3.32 2.54
N ARG A 100 -20.82 -2.02 2.64
CA ARG A 100 -21.14 -1.19 3.80
C ARG A 100 -22.65 -1.16 4.08
N LEU A 101 -23.47 -1.24 3.04
CA LEU A 101 -24.94 -1.26 3.16
C LEU A 101 -25.48 -2.55 3.79
N CYS A 102 -24.69 -3.62 3.83
CA CYS A 102 -25.04 -4.88 4.50
C CYS A 102 -24.46 -4.98 5.92
N CYS A 103 -23.88 -3.90 6.47
CA CYS A 103 -23.37 -3.90 7.83
C CYS A 103 -24.48 -3.70 8.86
N HIS A 104 -24.37 -4.39 10.00
CA HIS A 104 -25.40 -4.36 11.04
C HIS A 104 -25.61 -2.96 11.65
N GLN A 105 -24.58 -2.11 11.66
CA GLN A 105 -24.68 -0.71 12.10
C GLN A 105 -25.48 0.19 11.14
N VAL A 106 -25.58 -0.21 9.88
CA VAL A 106 -26.23 0.54 8.78
C VAL A 106 -27.65 0.04 8.55
N LEU A 107 -27.83 -1.28 8.65
CA LEU A 107 -29.13 -1.94 8.60
C LEU A 107 -30.01 -1.53 9.80
N ASN A 108 -31.32 -1.57 9.59
CA ASN A 108 -32.30 -1.37 10.66
C ASN A 108 -32.91 -2.72 11.08
N SER A 109 -33.75 -2.74 12.12
CA SER A 109 -34.45 -3.96 12.58
C SER A 109 -35.41 -4.57 11.56
N ASN A 110 -35.79 -3.82 10.53
CA ASN A 110 -36.78 -4.21 9.53
C ASN A 110 -36.14 -4.85 8.28
N ILE A 111 -34.81 -4.91 8.22
CA ILE A 111 -34.05 -5.51 7.12
C ILE A 111 -33.13 -6.57 7.72
N SER A 112 -33.48 -7.85 7.48
CA SER A 112 -32.72 -8.98 8.00
C SER A 112 -31.43 -9.18 7.21
N LEU A 113 -30.32 -9.50 7.90
CA LEU A 113 -28.98 -9.63 7.29
C LEU A 113 -28.92 -10.72 6.20
N ASP A 114 -29.68 -11.81 6.36
CA ASP A 114 -29.82 -12.90 5.39
C ASP A 114 -30.41 -12.45 4.05
N LYS A 115 -31.10 -11.31 4.04
CA LYS A 115 -31.72 -10.72 2.84
C LYS A 115 -30.83 -9.66 2.19
N CYS A 116 -29.68 -9.34 2.77
CA CYS A 116 -28.74 -8.39 2.19
C CYS A 116 -27.69 -9.13 1.36
N HIS A 117 -27.73 -8.92 0.06
CA HIS A 117 -26.83 -9.50 -0.92
C HIS A 117 -25.84 -8.44 -1.40
N GLY A 118 -24.74 -8.31 -0.67
CA GLY A 118 -23.60 -7.48 -1.01
C GLY A 118 -22.31 -8.29 -1.14
N PRO A 119 -21.26 -7.72 -1.77
CA PRO A 119 -19.93 -8.33 -1.71
C PRO A 119 -19.41 -8.30 -0.27
N ILE A 120 -18.53 -9.23 0.08
CA ILE A 120 -17.79 -9.20 1.34
C ILE A 120 -16.49 -8.44 1.06
N ASP A 121 -16.18 -7.42 1.87
CA ASP A 121 -14.86 -6.81 1.82
C ASP A 121 -13.87 -7.63 2.65
N VAL A 122 -12.70 -7.85 2.05
CA VAL A 122 -11.67 -8.78 2.54
C VAL A 122 -10.49 -8.03 3.20
N ILE A 123 -10.42 -6.74 2.81
CA ILE A 123 -9.85 -5.56 3.45
C ILE A 123 -10.25 -5.38 4.91
N SER A 124 -11.45 -4.82 5.01
CA SER A 124 -12.07 -4.25 6.17
C SER A 124 -13.31 -5.05 6.53
N SER A 125 -13.71 -4.95 7.79
CA SER A 125 -14.99 -5.45 8.26
C SER A 125 -15.91 -4.27 8.56
N CYS A 126 -17.17 -4.55 8.91
CA CYS A 126 -18.09 -3.50 9.36
C CYS A 126 -17.58 -2.75 10.60
N GLU A 127 -16.87 -3.47 11.47
CA GLU A 127 -16.39 -2.97 12.75
C GLU A 127 -14.95 -2.42 12.67
N ASN A 128 -14.09 -2.98 11.82
CA ASN A 128 -12.65 -2.72 11.86
C ASN A 128 -12.07 -2.41 10.50
N LEU A 129 -11.08 -1.52 10.47
CA LEU A 129 -10.33 -1.11 9.28
C LEU A 129 -9.60 -2.31 8.66
N VAL A 130 -8.98 -3.15 9.48
CA VAL A 130 -8.40 -4.42 9.07
C VAL A 130 -9.30 -5.52 9.62
N GLY A 131 -10.12 -6.13 8.75
CA GLY A 131 -11.16 -7.05 9.20
C GLY A 131 -10.61 -8.26 9.97
N ASP A 132 -9.52 -8.83 9.48
CA ASP A 132 -8.95 -10.07 10.00
C ASP A 132 -7.99 -9.83 11.17
N VAL A 133 -8.23 -10.54 12.27
CA VAL A 133 -7.45 -10.43 13.51
C VAL A 133 -5.99 -10.85 13.32
N PHE A 134 -5.73 -11.86 12.48
CA PHE A 134 -4.36 -12.32 12.21
C PHE A 134 -3.58 -11.28 11.41
N LYS A 135 -4.21 -10.65 10.41
CA LYS A 135 -3.63 -9.52 9.66
C LYS A 135 -3.24 -8.37 10.61
N ARG A 136 -4.09 -8.01 11.58
CA ARG A 136 -3.77 -6.97 12.59
C ARG A 136 -2.50 -7.29 13.38
N PHE A 137 -2.36 -8.52 13.88
CA PHE A 137 -1.15 -8.94 14.60
C PHE A 137 0.10 -8.83 13.72
N VAL A 138 -0.01 -9.22 12.44
CA VAL A 138 1.10 -9.14 11.49
C VAL A 138 1.54 -7.68 11.26
N ILE A 139 0.60 -6.75 11.02
CA ILE A 139 0.95 -5.33 10.80
C ILE A 139 1.70 -4.75 12.01
N TRP A 140 1.23 -5.04 13.24
CA TRP A 140 1.91 -4.59 14.46
C TRP A 140 3.33 -5.14 14.60
N ILE A 141 3.50 -6.45 14.41
CA ILE A 141 4.80 -7.11 14.52
C ILE A 141 5.78 -6.57 13.48
N VAL A 142 5.36 -6.53 12.22
CA VAL A 142 6.20 -6.05 11.11
C VAL A 142 6.52 -4.57 11.26
N GLY A 143 5.55 -3.75 11.68
CA GLY A 143 5.74 -2.33 11.96
C GLY A 143 6.77 -2.09 13.06
N PHE A 144 6.65 -2.80 14.17
CA PHE A 144 7.59 -2.68 15.29
C PHE A 144 9.00 -3.12 14.91
N ILE A 145 9.15 -4.26 14.25
CA ILE A 145 10.46 -4.75 13.78
C ILE A 145 11.09 -3.74 12.81
N THR A 146 10.30 -3.20 11.88
CA THR A 146 10.77 -2.24 10.88
C THR A 146 11.26 -0.93 11.53
N ILE A 147 10.47 -0.35 12.45
CA ILE A 147 10.85 0.88 13.17
C ILE A 147 12.09 0.65 14.03
N VAL A 148 12.07 -0.37 14.90
CA VAL A 148 13.14 -0.61 15.86
C VAL A 148 14.42 -1.01 15.14
N GLY A 149 14.32 -1.94 14.18
CA GLY A 149 15.45 -2.41 13.40
C GLY A 149 16.15 -1.27 12.67
N ASN A 150 15.40 -0.51 11.86
CA ASN A 150 15.98 0.61 11.11
C ASN A 150 16.38 1.78 12.03
N GLY A 151 15.66 2.03 13.12
CA GLY A 151 16.03 3.02 14.13
C GLY A 151 17.38 2.73 14.77
N ILE A 152 17.67 1.47 15.12
CA ILE A 152 18.98 1.03 15.63
C ILE A 152 20.06 1.26 14.56
N VAL A 153 19.79 0.93 13.30
CA VAL A 153 20.73 1.15 12.19
C VAL A 153 21.08 2.65 12.06
N LEU A 154 20.07 3.51 12.09
CA LEU A 154 20.24 4.96 12.01
C LEU A 154 21.01 5.50 13.22
N ALA A 155 20.61 5.14 14.44
CA ALA A 155 21.27 5.57 15.66
C ALA A 155 22.74 5.16 15.68
N TYR A 156 23.04 3.90 15.36
CA TYR A 156 24.41 3.41 15.27
C TYR A 156 25.24 4.17 14.23
N ARG A 157 24.70 4.37 13.02
CA ARG A 157 25.44 5.03 11.94
C ARG A 157 25.68 6.50 12.25
N LEU A 158 24.65 7.23 12.69
CA LEU A 158 24.70 8.68 12.96
C LEU A 158 25.53 9.02 14.20
N MET A 159 25.41 8.22 15.27
CA MET A 159 26.03 8.53 16.57
C MET A 159 27.38 7.84 16.78
N LEU A 160 27.52 6.56 16.40
CA LEU A 160 28.64 5.71 16.83
C LEU A 160 29.69 5.45 15.75
N ASN A 161 29.40 5.74 14.47
CA ASN A 161 30.31 5.43 13.38
C ASN A 161 30.43 6.52 12.32
N ARG A 162 30.91 7.71 12.72
CA ARG A 162 31.11 8.86 11.82
C ARG A 162 32.03 8.59 10.63
N GLN A 163 32.93 7.61 10.73
CA GLN A 163 33.84 7.23 9.64
C GLN A 163 33.12 6.55 8.45
N ILE A 164 31.95 5.94 8.67
CA ILE A 164 31.14 5.33 7.60
C ILE A 164 30.58 6.37 6.61
N PHE A 165 30.26 7.59 7.07
CA PHE A 165 29.77 8.68 6.20
C PHE A 165 30.83 9.21 5.22
N ARG A 166 32.08 8.77 5.34
CA ARG A 166 33.14 9.13 4.38
C ARG A 166 33.02 8.39 3.06
N ASN A 167 32.29 7.28 3.02
CA ASN A 167 32.16 6.41 1.86
C ASN A 167 30.72 6.43 1.31
N ALA A 168 30.58 6.38 -0.01
CA ALA A 168 29.29 6.44 -0.69
C ALA A 168 28.32 5.32 -0.24
N TYR A 169 28.82 4.09 -0.15
CA TYR A 169 28.11 2.94 0.43
C TYR A 169 27.44 3.26 1.78
N GLY A 170 28.16 3.93 2.69
CA GLY A 170 27.66 4.24 4.02
C GLY A 170 26.49 5.21 4.01
N LEU A 171 26.55 6.20 3.12
CA LEU A 171 25.49 7.18 2.93
C LEU A 171 24.25 6.55 2.29
N PHE A 172 24.41 5.74 1.23
CA PHE A 172 23.27 5.07 0.60
C PHE A 172 22.56 4.08 1.53
N VAL A 173 23.30 3.30 2.34
CA VAL A 173 22.68 2.41 3.34
C VAL A 173 21.98 3.21 4.46
N THR A 174 22.46 4.40 4.78
CA THR A 174 21.75 5.28 5.73
C THR A 174 20.46 5.82 5.12
N GLY A 175 20.48 6.19 3.83
CA GLY A 175 19.30 6.56 3.07
C GLY A 175 18.26 5.43 3.01
N LEU A 176 18.71 4.20 2.73
CA LEU A 176 17.87 2.99 2.76
C LEU A 176 17.23 2.78 4.14
N ALA A 177 18.02 2.83 5.21
CA ALA A 177 17.49 2.66 6.57
C ALA A 177 16.50 3.77 6.96
N PHE A 178 16.70 5.00 6.51
CA PHE A 178 15.74 6.09 6.74
C PHE A 178 14.46 5.85 5.94
N SER A 179 14.59 5.42 4.69
CA SER A 179 13.46 5.07 3.84
C SER A 179 12.62 3.94 4.45
N ASP A 180 13.24 2.82 4.83
CA ASP A 180 12.56 1.70 5.49
C ASP A 180 11.93 2.09 6.84
N PHE A 181 12.55 3.01 7.58
CA PHE A 181 11.96 3.54 8.81
C PHE A 181 10.62 4.25 8.55
N LEU A 182 10.47 4.97 7.42
CA LEU A 182 9.21 5.60 7.01
C LEU A 182 8.11 4.56 6.73
N MET A 183 8.44 3.39 6.16
CA MET A 183 7.49 2.26 6.03
C MET A 183 7.00 1.80 7.40
N GLY A 184 7.91 1.73 8.37
CA GLY A 184 7.55 1.44 9.76
C GLY A 184 6.55 2.45 10.33
N ILE A 185 6.78 3.75 10.14
CA ILE A 185 5.84 4.80 10.57
C ILE A 185 4.47 4.61 9.91
N TYR A 186 4.44 4.36 8.59
CA TYR A 186 3.20 4.06 7.87
C TYR A 186 2.41 2.91 8.53
N LEU A 187 3.06 1.78 8.81
CA LEU A 187 2.40 0.63 9.44
C LEU A 187 1.84 0.95 10.83
N ILE A 188 2.55 1.77 11.61
CA ILE A 188 2.05 2.21 12.92
C ILE A 188 0.85 3.15 12.78
N ILE A 189 0.81 4.03 11.78
CA ILE A 189 -0.36 4.88 11.51
C ILE A 189 -1.57 4.00 11.19
N ILE A 190 -1.43 3.05 10.26
CA ILE A 190 -2.53 2.13 9.90
C ILE A 190 -2.99 1.31 11.10
N SER A 191 -2.06 0.76 11.88
CA SER A 191 -2.40 -0.04 13.06
C SER A 191 -3.09 0.77 14.16
N SER A 192 -2.69 2.04 14.31
CA SER A 192 -3.32 2.96 15.27
C SER A 192 -4.69 3.40 14.80
N ALA A 193 -4.87 3.62 13.50
CA ALA A 193 -6.15 3.93 12.89
C ALA A 193 -7.15 2.77 13.02
N ASP A 194 -6.69 1.53 12.86
CA ASP A 194 -7.51 0.33 13.09
C ASP A 194 -8.09 0.28 14.51
N ILE A 195 -7.28 0.58 15.52
CA ILE A 195 -7.74 0.69 16.92
C ILE A 195 -8.69 1.88 17.10
N TYR A 196 -8.37 3.02 16.49
CA TYR A 196 -9.17 4.25 16.65
C TYR A 196 -10.60 4.08 16.08
N TYR A 197 -10.74 3.44 14.92
CA TYR A 197 -12.02 3.21 14.26
C TYR A 197 -12.67 1.87 14.63
N GLN A 198 -12.18 1.19 15.66
CA GLN A 198 -12.71 -0.08 16.11
C GLN A 198 -14.22 0.01 16.43
N ASP A 199 -14.97 -1.01 16.02
CA ASP A 199 -16.43 -1.18 16.12
C ASP A 199 -17.30 -0.20 15.31
N VAL A 200 -16.71 0.90 14.82
CA VAL A 200 -17.42 1.99 14.11
C VAL A 200 -16.93 2.21 12.68
N TYR A 201 -15.97 1.42 12.20
CA TYR A 201 -15.26 1.67 10.94
C TYR A 201 -16.20 1.93 9.76
N VAL A 202 -17.27 1.15 9.58
CA VAL A 202 -18.19 1.33 8.43
C VAL A 202 -18.81 2.73 8.33
N LEU A 203 -19.07 3.39 9.46
CA LEU A 203 -19.67 4.72 9.49
C LEU A 203 -18.62 5.82 9.23
N GLU A 204 -17.36 5.55 9.57
CA GLU A 204 -16.25 6.49 9.47
C GLU A 204 -15.33 6.20 8.27
N GLU A 205 -15.63 5.19 7.46
CA GLU A 205 -14.75 4.71 6.39
C GLU A 205 -14.48 5.79 5.34
N THR A 206 -15.50 6.53 4.93
CA THR A 206 -15.35 7.69 4.03
C THR A 206 -14.51 8.80 4.69
N HIS A 207 -14.72 9.06 5.99
CA HIS A 207 -13.98 10.07 6.73
C HIS A 207 -12.48 9.71 6.86
N TRP A 208 -12.18 8.43 7.13
CA TRP A 208 -10.81 7.93 7.17
C TRP A 208 -10.13 8.00 5.80
N ARG A 209 -10.74 7.42 4.76
CA ARG A 209 -10.14 7.31 3.41
C ARG A 209 -9.90 8.68 2.77
N ASN A 210 -10.76 9.65 3.03
CA ASN A 210 -10.62 11.02 2.52
C ASN A 210 -9.92 11.96 3.52
N GLY A 211 -9.45 11.42 4.66
CA GLY A 211 -8.77 12.17 5.69
C GLY A 211 -7.29 12.36 5.39
N MET A 212 -6.72 13.46 5.88
CA MET A 212 -5.29 13.80 5.74
C MET A 212 -4.35 12.70 6.23
N MET A 213 -4.75 11.93 7.26
CA MET A 213 -3.92 10.83 7.78
C MET A 213 -3.81 9.66 6.80
N CYS A 214 -4.85 9.39 6.00
CA CYS A 214 -4.79 8.37 4.97
C CYS A 214 -3.90 8.83 3.80
N GLU A 215 -4.06 10.08 3.36
CA GLU A 215 -3.20 10.70 2.36
C GLU A 215 -1.72 10.70 2.76
N LEU A 216 -1.42 11.09 4.01
CA LEU A 216 -0.07 11.03 4.57
C LEU A 216 0.46 9.59 4.61
N SER A 217 -0.38 8.62 4.97
CA SER A 217 -0.01 7.20 4.98
C SER A 217 0.36 6.70 3.59
N GLY A 218 -0.45 7.05 2.58
CA GLY A 218 -0.17 6.73 1.18
C GLY A 218 1.10 7.39 0.66
N PHE A 219 1.33 8.66 1.01
CA PHE A 219 2.58 9.36 0.73
C PHE A 219 3.80 8.68 1.35
N LEU A 220 3.73 8.34 2.65
CA LEU A 220 4.83 7.70 3.36
C LEU A 220 5.16 6.32 2.79
N SER A 221 4.13 5.50 2.51
CA SER A 221 4.32 4.17 1.93
C SER A 221 4.99 4.25 0.55
N THR A 222 4.51 5.13 -0.34
CA THR A 222 5.06 5.31 -1.70
C THR A 222 6.46 5.90 -1.66
N LEU A 223 6.68 6.93 -0.84
CA LEU A 223 8.01 7.55 -0.69
C LEU A 223 9.02 6.52 -0.19
N SER A 224 8.66 5.73 0.82
CA SER A 224 9.50 4.70 1.40
C SER A 224 9.81 3.59 0.37
N SER A 225 8.80 3.07 -0.29
CA SER A 225 8.96 1.96 -1.23
C SER A 225 9.86 2.34 -2.41
N GLU A 226 9.61 3.49 -3.04
CA GLU A 226 10.35 3.92 -4.23
C GLU A 226 11.79 4.33 -3.90
N THR A 227 11.99 5.09 -2.81
CA THR A 227 13.34 5.52 -2.44
C THR A 227 14.22 4.36 -1.97
N SER A 228 13.63 3.32 -1.35
CA SER A 228 14.35 2.10 -0.99
C SER A 228 14.91 1.40 -2.22
N THR A 229 14.11 1.20 -3.28
CA THR A 229 14.57 0.60 -4.54
C THR A 229 15.66 1.45 -5.21
N PHE A 230 15.51 2.79 -5.21
CA PHE A 230 16.56 3.70 -5.69
C PHE A 230 17.88 3.53 -4.91
N PHE A 231 17.83 3.44 -3.59
CA PHE A 231 19.03 3.22 -2.77
C PHE A 231 19.66 1.86 -3.02
N ILE A 232 18.88 0.78 -3.18
CA ILE A 232 19.42 -0.55 -3.52
C ILE A 232 20.14 -0.51 -4.88
N CYS A 233 19.59 0.20 -5.86
CA CYS A 233 20.24 0.43 -7.16
C CYS A 233 21.56 1.20 -7.01
N LEU A 234 21.57 2.31 -6.27
CA LEU A 234 22.76 3.13 -6.03
C LEU A 234 23.85 2.38 -5.25
N ILE A 235 23.45 1.57 -4.26
CA ILE A 235 24.36 0.66 -3.54
C ILE A 235 24.97 -0.33 -4.54
N THR A 236 24.16 -0.94 -5.40
CA THR A 236 24.65 -1.90 -6.40
C THR A 236 25.66 -1.25 -7.35
N LEU A 237 25.38 -0.03 -7.83
CA LEU A 237 26.28 0.74 -8.69
C LEU A 237 27.62 1.05 -7.98
N ASP A 238 27.57 1.59 -6.77
CA ASP A 238 28.77 1.92 -5.99
C ASP A 238 29.65 0.69 -5.72
N ARG A 239 29.02 -0.45 -5.42
CA ARG A 239 29.71 -1.72 -5.17
C ARG A 239 30.30 -2.29 -6.45
N TYR A 240 29.58 -2.22 -7.56
CA TYR A 240 30.10 -2.57 -8.88
C TYR A 240 31.37 -1.75 -9.22
N LEU A 241 31.32 -0.43 -9.10
CA LEU A 241 32.46 0.44 -9.41
C LEU A 241 33.66 0.13 -8.50
N THR A 242 33.45 0.02 -7.19
CA THR A 242 34.51 -0.21 -6.21
C THR A 242 35.19 -1.59 -6.39
N ILE A 243 34.41 -2.63 -6.70
CA ILE A 243 34.92 -3.99 -6.86
C ILE A 243 35.61 -4.15 -8.23
N THR A 244 35.03 -3.58 -9.29
CA THR A 244 35.56 -3.70 -10.66
C THR A 244 36.83 -2.88 -10.86
N TYR A 245 36.88 -1.65 -10.34
CA TYR A 245 37.99 -0.70 -10.51
C TYR A 245 38.69 -0.41 -9.17
N PRO A 246 39.60 -1.30 -8.71
CA PRO A 246 40.13 -1.28 -7.35
C PRO A 246 41.11 -0.12 -7.14
N PHE A 247 41.78 0.33 -8.20
CA PHE A 247 42.76 1.42 -8.21
C PHE A 247 42.12 2.81 -8.24
N GLY A 248 40.79 2.89 -8.30
CA GLY A 248 40.07 4.14 -8.13
C GLY A 248 39.89 4.98 -9.39
N GLU A 249 40.14 4.42 -10.56
CA GLU A 249 39.88 5.03 -11.87
C GLU A 249 38.43 5.52 -11.99
N TYR A 250 37.49 4.71 -11.51
CA TYR A 250 36.07 5.03 -11.48
C TYR A 250 35.53 4.83 -10.06
N ARG A 251 35.36 5.95 -9.34
CA ARG A 251 34.72 6.00 -8.01
C ARG A 251 33.76 7.16 -7.95
N LEU A 252 32.65 6.97 -7.24
CA LEU A 252 31.72 8.04 -6.95
C LEU A 252 32.41 9.07 -6.06
N SER A 253 32.50 10.30 -6.55
CA SER A 253 32.99 11.41 -5.73
C SER A 253 31.99 11.72 -4.61
N LYS A 254 32.45 12.36 -3.54
CA LYS A 254 31.57 12.77 -2.43
C LYS A 254 30.46 13.72 -2.90
N ASN A 255 30.79 14.62 -3.83
CA ASN A 255 29.83 15.57 -4.38
C ASN A 255 28.78 14.86 -5.23
N LEU A 256 29.20 13.96 -6.13
CA LEU A 256 28.28 13.16 -6.94
C LEU A 256 27.38 12.29 -6.06
N THR A 257 27.94 11.66 -5.02
CA THR A 257 27.17 10.86 -4.05
C THR A 257 26.07 11.69 -3.40
N ARG A 258 26.37 12.91 -2.93
CA ARG A 258 25.35 13.79 -2.34
C ARG A 258 24.28 14.19 -3.35
N ILE A 259 24.67 14.50 -4.58
CA ILE A 259 23.73 14.83 -5.66
C ILE A 259 22.79 13.64 -5.93
N LEU A 260 23.33 12.42 -6.02
CA LEU A 260 22.52 11.21 -6.24
C LEU A 260 21.53 10.93 -5.10
N ILE A 261 21.93 11.18 -3.85
CA ILE A 261 21.03 11.06 -2.68
C ILE A 261 19.91 12.09 -2.74
N ILE A 262 20.25 13.35 -3.02
CA ILE A 262 19.25 14.43 -3.15
C ILE A 262 18.29 14.10 -4.29
N LEU A 263 18.80 13.63 -5.43
CA LEU A 263 17.99 13.25 -6.57
C LEU A 263 17.06 12.08 -6.24
N ALA A 264 17.56 11.03 -5.56
CA ALA A 264 16.73 9.90 -5.16
C ALA A 264 15.55 10.34 -4.26
N TRP A 265 15.82 11.21 -3.28
CA TRP A 265 14.77 11.79 -2.43
C TRP A 265 13.80 12.67 -3.21
N LEU A 266 14.30 13.56 -4.06
CA LEU A 266 13.45 14.45 -4.85
C LEU A 266 12.53 13.66 -5.79
N VAL A 267 13.06 12.66 -6.49
CA VAL A 267 12.26 11.80 -7.37
C VAL A 267 11.22 11.04 -6.55
N GLY A 268 11.60 10.42 -5.43
CA GLY A 268 10.66 9.73 -4.55
C GLY A 268 9.55 10.63 -4.02
N ILE A 269 9.89 11.85 -3.58
CA ILE A 269 8.90 12.84 -3.09
C ILE A 269 7.95 13.24 -4.22
N VAL A 270 8.46 13.50 -5.42
CA VAL A 270 7.62 13.85 -6.58
C VAL A 270 6.66 12.70 -6.90
N LEU A 271 7.15 11.46 -6.98
CA LEU A 271 6.30 10.30 -7.25
C LEU A 271 5.22 10.11 -6.17
N ALA A 272 5.56 10.29 -4.89
CA ALA A 272 4.62 10.17 -3.79
C ALA A 272 3.64 11.35 -3.68
N ALA A 273 4.03 12.55 -4.11
CA ALA A 273 3.21 13.76 -4.02
C ALA A 273 2.23 13.93 -5.19
N ILE A 274 2.53 13.40 -6.39
CA ILE A 274 1.65 13.52 -7.56
C ILE A 274 0.20 13.07 -7.26
N PRO A 275 -0.04 11.91 -6.61
CA PRO A 275 -1.39 11.51 -6.22
C PRO A 275 -2.13 12.46 -5.28
N LEU A 276 -1.41 13.28 -4.52
CA LEU A 276 -2.00 14.28 -3.61
C LEU A 276 -2.35 15.59 -4.32
N ILE A 277 -1.57 15.96 -5.33
CA ILE A 277 -1.76 17.22 -6.08
C ILE A 277 -2.92 17.06 -7.06
N ILE A 278 -3.09 15.88 -7.65
CA ILE A 278 -4.15 15.59 -8.61
C ILE A 278 -5.35 15.01 -7.86
N SER A 279 -6.18 15.90 -7.31
CA SER A 279 -7.34 15.56 -6.46
C SER A 279 -8.32 14.57 -7.11
N ASP A 280 -8.44 14.59 -8.44
CA ASP A 280 -9.35 13.72 -9.18
C ASP A 280 -8.95 12.24 -9.20
N TRP A 281 -7.71 11.90 -8.81
CA TRP A 281 -7.20 10.54 -8.93
C TRP A 281 -7.51 9.64 -7.72
N GLU A 282 -7.81 10.20 -6.53
CA GLU A 282 -8.23 9.44 -5.33
C GLU A 282 -7.41 8.15 -5.05
N ILE A 283 -6.13 8.12 -5.45
CA ILE A 283 -5.36 6.87 -5.52
C ILE A 283 -5.16 6.28 -4.12
N TYR A 284 -4.68 7.10 -3.17
CA TYR A 284 -4.51 6.66 -1.79
C TYR A 284 -5.85 6.41 -1.12
N SER A 285 -6.87 7.21 -1.43
CA SER A 285 -8.22 7.01 -0.92
C SER A 285 -8.94 5.81 -1.53
N SER A 286 -8.35 5.06 -2.47
CA SER A 286 -9.02 3.95 -3.17
C SER A 286 -9.29 2.71 -2.29
N ASN A 287 -8.61 2.59 -1.16
CA ASN A 287 -8.72 1.46 -0.23
C ASN A 287 -8.46 1.90 1.21
N SER A 288 -8.79 1.04 2.18
CA SER A 288 -8.68 1.31 3.61
C SER A 288 -7.24 1.41 4.14
N LEU A 289 -6.28 0.78 3.46
CA LEU A 289 -4.86 0.77 3.81
C LEU A 289 -4.06 1.93 3.18
N CYS A 290 -4.73 2.77 2.41
CA CYS A 290 -4.19 3.97 1.78
C CYS A 290 -3.08 3.73 0.74
N LEU A 291 -3.05 2.55 0.12
CA LEU A 291 -1.97 2.14 -0.79
C LEU A 291 -2.30 2.39 -2.26
N ALA A 292 -1.29 2.77 -3.05
CA ALA A 292 -1.43 3.04 -4.48
C ALA A 292 -1.17 1.81 -5.38
N LEU A 293 -1.56 0.61 -4.93
CA LEU A 293 -1.28 -0.64 -5.67
C LEU A 293 -2.20 -0.81 -6.91
N PRO A 294 -1.66 -1.19 -8.08
CA PRO A 294 -2.41 -1.29 -9.34
C PRO A 294 -3.16 -2.63 -9.48
N PHE A 295 -3.88 -3.07 -8.45
CA PHE A 295 -4.52 -4.40 -8.43
C PHE A 295 -5.98 -4.40 -8.91
N SER A 296 -6.65 -3.25 -8.89
CA SER A 296 -8.02 -3.15 -9.40
C SER A 296 -8.07 -3.36 -10.92
N SER A 297 -8.95 -4.24 -11.40
CA SER A 297 -9.24 -4.41 -12.83
C SER A 297 -10.10 -3.26 -13.38
N ASN A 298 -10.88 -2.61 -12.51
CA ASN A 298 -11.58 -1.38 -12.84
C ASN A 298 -10.58 -0.25 -12.74
N HIS A 299 -10.19 0.30 -13.89
CA HIS A 299 -9.23 1.38 -14.01
C HIS A 299 -9.82 2.63 -13.36
N PHE A 300 -9.47 2.86 -12.10
CA PHE A 300 -9.76 4.12 -11.42
C PHE A 300 -8.89 5.24 -12.02
N ARG A 301 -9.26 6.50 -11.78
CA ARG A 301 -8.51 7.65 -12.29
C ARG A 301 -7.09 7.62 -11.69
N GLY A 302 -6.05 7.67 -12.51
CA GLY A 302 -4.67 7.54 -12.03
C GLY A 302 -4.17 6.10 -11.81
N TRP A 303 -4.94 5.08 -12.20
CA TRP A 303 -4.48 3.69 -12.21
C TRP A 303 -3.22 3.49 -13.06
N GLU A 304 -3.16 4.14 -14.23
CA GLU A 304 -2.00 4.08 -15.14
C GLU A 304 -0.72 4.61 -14.47
N PHE A 305 -0.84 5.70 -13.70
CA PHE A 305 0.27 6.25 -12.93
C PHE A 305 0.78 5.23 -11.89
N SER A 306 -0.14 4.64 -11.13
CA SER A 306 0.18 3.59 -10.14
C SER A 306 0.88 2.40 -10.78
N PHE A 307 0.41 1.96 -11.94
CA PHE A 307 1.04 0.89 -12.71
C PHE A 307 2.46 1.27 -13.16
N VAL A 308 2.65 2.45 -13.75
CA VAL A 308 3.96 2.90 -14.22
C VAL A 308 4.97 3.00 -13.08
N VAL A 309 4.58 3.51 -11.91
CA VAL A 309 5.47 3.63 -10.75
C VAL A 309 5.80 2.27 -10.15
N TYR A 310 4.79 1.52 -9.71
CA TYR A 310 5.00 0.29 -8.94
C TYR A 310 5.42 -0.91 -9.81
N VAL A 311 5.10 -0.91 -11.10
CA VAL A 311 5.49 -1.99 -12.03
C VAL A 311 6.59 -1.51 -12.97
N GLY A 312 6.36 -0.44 -13.71
CA GLY A 312 7.27 0.02 -14.77
C GLY A 312 8.65 0.46 -14.26
N VAL A 313 8.70 1.44 -13.35
CA VAL A 313 9.95 1.99 -12.79
C VAL A 313 10.70 0.90 -12.02
N ASN A 314 10.02 0.18 -11.13
CA ASN A 314 10.61 -0.90 -10.35
C ASN A 314 11.18 -2.02 -11.25
N PHE A 315 10.48 -2.41 -12.32
CA PHE A 315 10.99 -3.41 -13.27
C PHE A 315 12.31 -2.97 -13.93
N ILE A 316 12.41 -1.71 -14.36
CA ILE A 316 13.65 -1.16 -14.93
C ILE A 316 14.78 -1.18 -13.89
N LEU A 317 14.49 -0.75 -12.65
CA LEU A 317 15.47 -0.77 -11.57
C LEU A 317 15.96 -2.18 -11.26
N PHE A 318 15.07 -3.17 -11.21
CA PHE A 318 15.45 -4.56 -10.97
C PHE A 318 16.31 -5.15 -12.10
N ILE A 319 16.08 -4.77 -13.35
CA ILE A 319 16.98 -5.15 -14.45
C ILE A 319 18.38 -4.57 -14.23
N LEU A 320 18.48 -3.28 -13.87
CA LEU A 320 19.76 -2.63 -13.60
C LEU A 320 20.47 -3.27 -12.40
N ILE A 321 19.73 -3.57 -11.33
CA ILE A 321 20.24 -4.26 -10.15
C ILE A 321 20.73 -5.65 -10.53
N ALA A 322 19.94 -6.45 -11.25
CA ALA A 322 20.30 -7.79 -11.67
C ALA A 322 21.58 -7.80 -12.52
N PHE A 323 21.66 -6.92 -13.52
CA PHE A 323 22.87 -6.77 -14.34
C PHE A 323 24.08 -6.37 -13.49
N GLY A 324 23.92 -5.40 -12.58
CA GLY A 324 24.96 -4.97 -11.66
C GLY A 324 25.46 -6.10 -10.75
N GLN A 325 24.54 -6.91 -10.20
CA GLN A 325 24.89 -8.07 -9.38
C GLN A 325 25.67 -9.12 -10.18
N VAL A 326 25.21 -9.47 -11.39
CA VAL A 326 25.91 -10.41 -12.28
C VAL A 326 27.32 -9.89 -12.60
N ALA A 327 27.46 -8.61 -12.93
CA ALA A 327 28.74 -8.00 -13.23
C ALA A 327 29.70 -8.03 -12.03
N ILE A 328 29.21 -7.76 -10.80
CA ILE A 328 29.98 -7.89 -9.56
C ILE A 328 30.51 -9.33 -9.40
N PHE A 329 29.64 -10.34 -9.53
CA PHE A 329 30.05 -11.74 -9.37
C PHE A 329 31.07 -12.15 -10.44
N VAL A 330 30.83 -11.82 -11.71
CA VAL A 330 31.77 -12.12 -12.81
C VAL A 330 33.15 -11.52 -12.54
N ASN A 331 33.23 -10.26 -12.08
CA ASN A 331 34.50 -9.61 -11.77
C ASN A 331 35.22 -10.25 -10.56
N ILE A 332 34.47 -10.67 -9.52
CA ILE A 332 35.04 -11.42 -8.38
C ILE A 332 35.57 -12.80 -8.82
N TYR A 333 34.87 -13.49 -9.73
CA TYR A 333 35.29 -14.79 -10.26
C TYR A 333 36.48 -14.67 -11.20
N ARG A 334 36.52 -13.69 -12.11
CA ARG A 334 37.69 -13.45 -12.98
C ARG A 334 38.96 -13.18 -12.18
N ARG A 335 38.86 -12.44 -11.07
CA ARG A 335 40.00 -12.24 -10.14
C ARG A 335 40.51 -13.53 -9.47
N LYS A 336 39.69 -14.58 -9.37
CA LYS A 336 40.14 -15.90 -8.87
C LYS A 336 41.28 -16.46 -9.71
N GLN A 337 41.16 -16.34 -11.03
CA GLN A 337 42.08 -16.95 -11.98
C GLN A 337 43.40 -16.18 -12.10
N SER A 338 43.39 -14.87 -11.84
CA SER A 338 44.58 -14.02 -12.04
C SER A 338 45.53 -13.94 -10.84
N MET A 339 45.08 -14.15 -9.58
CA MET A 339 45.84 -13.73 -8.38
C MET A 339 45.83 -14.74 -7.20
N SER A 340 45.84 -16.05 -7.46
CA SER A 340 45.73 -17.10 -6.42
C SER A 340 46.89 -17.18 -5.40
N VAL A 341 47.99 -16.45 -5.62
CA VAL A 341 49.26 -16.62 -4.89
C VAL A 341 49.41 -15.71 -3.66
N LEU A 342 48.68 -14.59 -3.58
CA LEU A 342 48.84 -13.60 -2.49
C LEU A 342 47.78 -13.73 -1.38
N LYS A 343 48.21 -14.02 -0.15
CA LYS A 343 47.35 -14.17 1.05
C LYS A 343 46.46 -12.94 1.33
N ASN A 344 47.00 -11.73 1.15
CA ASN A 344 46.24 -10.48 1.32
C ASN A 344 45.15 -10.29 0.24
N CYS A 345 45.42 -10.69 -1.00
CA CYS A 345 44.43 -10.66 -2.09
C CYS A 345 43.31 -11.68 -1.84
N ARG A 346 43.64 -12.87 -1.31
CA ARG A 346 42.65 -13.88 -0.91
C ARG A 346 41.73 -13.35 0.19
N LYS A 347 42.27 -12.69 1.22
CA LYS A 347 41.48 -12.08 2.31
C LYS A 347 40.49 -11.04 1.77
N ARG A 348 40.97 -10.05 1.01
CA ARG A 348 40.13 -8.99 0.42
C ARG A 348 39.02 -9.55 -0.46
N ARG A 349 39.31 -10.59 -1.26
CA ARG A 349 38.32 -11.26 -2.10
C ARG A 349 37.21 -11.95 -1.29
N LEU A 350 37.55 -12.58 -0.17
CA LEU A 350 36.56 -13.21 0.70
C LEU A 350 35.64 -12.16 1.34
N GLU A 351 36.19 -11.01 1.72
CA GLU A 351 35.41 -9.86 2.20
C GLU A 351 34.48 -9.31 1.10
N ASP A 352 35.00 -9.07 -0.12
CA ASP A 352 34.21 -8.61 -1.27
C ASP A 352 33.09 -9.61 -1.62
N LEU A 353 33.37 -10.92 -1.58
CA LEU A 353 32.38 -11.97 -1.82
C LEU A 353 31.31 -12.00 -0.72
N ALA A 354 31.69 -11.83 0.54
CA ALA A 354 30.74 -11.78 1.65
C ALA A 354 29.80 -10.57 1.52
N VAL A 355 30.33 -9.41 1.12
CA VAL A 355 29.52 -8.21 0.84
C VAL A 355 28.61 -8.43 -0.37
N ALA A 356 29.14 -8.95 -1.49
CA ALA A 356 28.35 -9.22 -2.70
C ALA A 356 27.19 -10.19 -2.45
N LYS A 357 27.40 -11.25 -1.65
CA LYS A 357 26.33 -12.17 -1.25
C LYS A 357 25.20 -11.47 -0.47
N LYS A 358 25.55 -10.57 0.46
CA LYS A 358 24.56 -9.80 1.23
C LYS A 358 23.76 -8.86 0.32
N LEU A 359 24.43 -8.19 -0.61
CA LEU A 359 23.79 -7.31 -1.59
C LEU A 359 22.83 -8.08 -2.49
N ALA A 360 23.26 -9.25 -2.97
CA ALA A 360 22.42 -10.11 -3.79
C ALA A 360 21.21 -10.63 -3.01
N PHE A 361 21.37 -10.98 -1.73
CA PHE A 361 20.26 -11.42 -0.89
C PHE A 361 19.22 -10.32 -0.70
N VAL A 362 19.63 -9.07 -0.48
CA VAL A 362 18.71 -7.91 -0.36
C VAL A 362 18.02 -7.61 -1.67
N ALA A 363 18.77 -7.57 -2.78
CA ALA A 363 18.18 -7.36 -4.09
C ALA A 363 17.17 -8.45 -4.43
N MET A 364 17.44 -9.70 -4.03
CA MET A 364 16.53 -10.83 -4.22
C MET A 364 15.30 -10.76 -3.32
N SER A 365 15.44 -10.41 -2.03
CA SER A 365 14.30 -10.29 -1.13
C SER A 365 13.34 -9.19 -1.61
N ASP A 366 13.89 -8.05 -2.03
CA ASP A 366 13.12 -6.95 -2.59
C ASP A 366 12.42 -7.37 -3.88
N PHE A 367 13.16 -7.96 -4.83
CA PHE A 367 12.59 -8.47 -6.09
C PHE A 367 11.46 -9.48 -5.84
N LEU A 368 11.60 -10.40 -4.88
CA LEU A 368 10.56 -11.38 -4.56
C LEU A 368 9.29 -10.75 -3.96
N CYS A 369 9.40 -9.58 -3.34
CA CYS A 369 8.25 -8.83 -2.84
C CYS A 369 7.52 -8.09 -3.97
N TRP A 370 8.28 -7.54 -4.93
CA TRP A 370 7.74 -6.78 -6.07
C TRP A 370 7.30 -7.63 -7.26
N PHE A 371 7.93 -8.77 -7.47
CA PHE A 371 7.67 -9.62 -8.64
C PHE A 371 6.21 -10.06 -8.74
N PRO A 372 5.55 -10.54 -7.66
CA PRO A 372 4.15 -10.89 -7.74
C PRO A 372 3.24 -9.67 -7.95
N ILE A 373 3.60 -8.50 -7.42
CA ILE A 373 2.88 -7.23 -7.65
C ILE A 373 2.91 -6.90 -9.15
N GLY A 374 4.06 -7.06 -9.80
CA GLY A 374 4.21 -6.89 -11.24
C GLY A 374 3.36 -7.86 -12.06
N ILE A 375 3.32 -9.14 -11.66
CA ILE A 375 2.48 -10.16 -12.31
C ILE A 375 1.00 -9.80 -12.19
N ILE A 376 0.53 -9.51 -10.98
CA ILE A 376 -0.87 -9.17 -10.71
C ILE A 376 -1.24 -7.91 -11.48
N GLY A 377 -0.42 -6.85 -11.42
CA GLY A 377 -0.65 -5.62 -12.17
C GLY A 377 -0.78 -5.86 -13.68
N TYR A 378 0.08 -6.71 -14.26
CA TYR A 378 0.01 -7.06 -15.68
C TYR A 378 -1.29 -7.77 -16.06
N PHE A 379 -1.74 -8.72 -15.25
CA PHE A 379 -3.00 -9.42 -15.50
C PHE A 379 -4.23 -8.53 -15.23
N SER A 380 -4.17 -7.65 -14.23
CA SER A 380 -5.22 -6.64 -13.98
C SER A 380 -5.37 -5.69 -15.17
N MET A 381 -4.27 -5.30 -15.84
CA MET A 381 -4.29 -4.54 -17.10
C MET A 381 -5.03 -5.28 -18.22
N LYS A 382 -4.98 -6.62 -18.23
CA LYS A 382 -5.70 -7.48 -19.19
C LYS A 382 -7.16 -7.72 -18.80
N GLY A 383 -7.63 -7.12 -17.71
CA GLY A 383 -9.01 -7.25 -17.23
C GLY A 383 -9.26 -8.47 -16.34
N HIS A 384 -8.21 -9.19 -15.92
CA HIS A 384 -8.37 -10.27 -14.94
C HIS A 384 -8.63 -9.68 -13.55
N THR A 385 -9.64 -10.22 -12.88
CA THR A 385 -9.96 -9.89 -11.50
C THR A 385 -9.25 -10.87 -10.57
N PHE A 386 -8.53 -10.37 -9.58
CA PHE A 386 -7.96 -11.17 -8.51
C PHE A 386 -8.82 -11.11 -7.26
N ASP A 387 -8.71 -12.15 -6.44
CA ASP A 387 -9.34 -12.16 -5.12
C ASP A 387 -8.78 -11.01 -4.27
N ARG A 388 -9.67 -10.30 -3.56
CA ARG A 388 -9.30 -9.19 -2.67
C ARG A 388 -8.46 -9.67 -1.49
N ASP A 389 -8.54 -10.95 -1.13
CA ASP A 389 -7.67 -11.54 -0.11
C ASP A 389 -6.19 -11.50 -0.51
N VAL A 390 -5.91 -11.68 -1.80
CA VAL A 390 -4.55 -11.59 -2.35
C VAL A 390 -4.02 -10.17 -2.12
N TYR A 391 -4.80 -9.14 -2.48
CA TYR A 391 -4.45 -7.74 -2.22
C TYR A 391 -4.08 -7.52 -0.75
N ALA A 392 -4.92 -7.99 0.17
CA ALA A 392 -4.73 -7.78 1.61
C ALA A 392 -3.39 -8.34 2.10
N TRP A 393 -3.01 -9.54 1.67
CA TRP A 393 -1.74 -10.17 2.03
C TRP A 393 -0.53 -9.43 1.47
N PHE A 394 -0.61 -8.92 0.24
CA PHE A 394 0.46 -8.12 -0.35
C PHE A 394 0.68 -6.82 0.41
N ALA A 395 -0.40 -6.14 0.75
CA ALA A 395 -0.36 -4.88 1.49
C ALA A 395 0.15 -5.04 2.93
N VAL A 396 -0.34 -6.05 3.64
CA VAL A 396 -0.07 -6.24 5.07
C VAL A 396 1.28 -6.89 5.35
N PHE A 397 1.75 -7.77 4.46
CA PHE A 397 2.91 -8.61 4.73
C PHE A 397 3.99 -8.50 3.67
N VAL A 398 3.67 -8.72 2.39
CA VAL A 398 4.70 -8.87 1.35
C VAL A 398 5.41 -7.55 1.07
N LEU A 399 4.70 -6.44 0.99
CA LEU A 399 5.33 -5.13 0.74
C LEU A 399 6.23 -4.70 1.90
N PRO A 400 5.81 -4.78 3.17
CA PRO A 400 6.61 -4.24 4.26
C PRO A 400 7.70 -5.19 4.81
N ILE A 401 7.65 -6.50 4.51
CA ILE A 401 8.63 -7.45 5.03
C ILE A 401 10.06 -7.16 4.54
N ASN A 402 10.22 -6.65 3.31
CA ASN A 402 11.56 -6.33 2.81
C ASN A 402 12.24 -5.26 3.68
N SER A 403 11.50 -4.22 4.08
CA SER A 403 11.98 -3.17 4.98
C SER A 403 12.33 -3.68 6.38
N ALA A 404 11.62 -4.71 6.87
CA ALA A 404 11.94 -5.37 8.14
C ALA A 404 13.23 -6.22 8.07
N LEU A 405 13.50 -6.84 6.91
CA LEU A 405 14.66 -7.71 6.71
C LEU A 405 15.96 -6.93 6.47
N ASN A 406 15.91 -5.74 5.88
CA ASN A 406 17.08 -4.93 5.53
C ASN A 406 18.08 -4.71 6.69
N PRO A 407 17.65 -4.30 7.90
CA PRO A 407 18.54 -4.21 9.08
C PRO A 407 19.26 -5.51 9.43
N ILE A 408 18.52 -6.64 9.37
CA ILE A 408 19.00 -7.97 9.73
C ILE A 408 20.11 -8.41 8.77
N ILE A 409 19.99 -8.06 7.48
CA ILE A 409 20.96 -8.48 6.46
C ILE A 409 22.22 -7.61 6.49
N TYR A 410 22.07 -6.28 6.56
CA TYR A 410 23.20 -5.36 6.41
C TYR A 410 23.95 -5.06 7.69
N THR A 411 23.23 -4.86 8.79
CA THR A 411 23.77 -4.09 9.92
C THR A 411 23.89 -4.93 11.18
N ILE A 412 22.92 -5.78 11.51
CA ILE A 412 22.95 -6.59 12.75
C ILE A 412 24.21 -7.48 12.84
N PRO A 413 24.63 -8.22 11.79
CA PRO A 413 25.85 -9.03 11.88
C PRO A 413 27.12 -8.19 12.07
N ALA A 414 27.17 -7.00 11.48
CA ALA A 414 28.31 -6.09 11.63
C ALA A 414 28.35 -5.44 13.02
N LEU A 415 27.18 -5.14 13.59
CA LEU A 415 27.02 -4.66 14.95
C LEU A 415 27.43 -5.71 15.97
N TYR A 416 26.95 -6.95 15.80
CA TYR A 416 27.24 -8.06 16.68
C TYR A 416 28.76 -8.30 16.80
N VAL A 417 29.46 -8.38 15.66
CA VAL A 417 30.91 -8.55 15.64
C VAL A 417 31.63 -7.39 16.32
N LYS A 418 31.21 -6.14 16.09
CA LYS A 418 31.84 -4.96 16.69
C LYS A 418 31.57 -4.85 18.19
N CYS A 419 30.36 -5.20 18.63
CA CYS A 419 29.98 -5.21 20.03
C CYS A 419 30.74 -6.30 20.80
N SER A 420 30.80 -7.52 20.23
CA SER A 420 31.60 -8.63 20.77
C SER A 420 33.07 -8.24 20.92
N ALA A 421 33.66 -7.64 19.88
CA ALA A 421 35.06 -7.20 19.92
C ALA A 421 35.31 -6.07 20.93
N ASN A 422 34.34 -5.18 21.15
CA ASN A 422 34.44 -4.12 22.16
C ASN A 422 34.31 -4.69 23.58
N LEU A 423 33.41 -5.66 23.80
CA LEU A 423 33.23 -6.39 25.05
C LEU A 423 34.49 -7.16 25.44
N GLU A 424 35.11 -7.88 24.50
CA GLU A 424 36.40 -8.54 24.70
C GLU A 424 37.49 -7.55 25.07
N ARG A 425 37.56 -6.41 24.38
CA ARG A 425 38.56 -5.36 24.66
C ARG A 425 38.35 -4.72 26.04
N THR A 426 37.09 -4.51 26.45
CA THR A 426 36.80 -3.99 27.80
C THR A 426 37.15 -5.02 28.88
N ALA A 427 36.88 -6.31 28.64
CA ALA A 427 37.24 -7.40 29.54
C ALA A 427 38.78 -7.53 29.70
N GLU A 428 39.54 -7.45 28.60
CA GLU A 428 41.01 -7.43 28.65
C GLU A 428 41.54 -6.22 29.42
N THR A 429 40.94 -5.04 29.24
CA THR A 429 41.37 -3.82 29.95
C THR A 429 41.09 -3.90 31.46
N SER A 430 39.97 -4.52 31.85
CA SER A 430 39.66 -4.78 33.27
C SER A 430 40.56 -5.85 33.91
N LEU A 431 41.06 -6.81 33.14
CA LEU A 431 42.00 -7.84 33.60
C LEU A 431 43.43 -7.31 33.78
N ILE A 432 43.81 -6.25 33.05
CA ILE A 432 45.14 -5.60 33.15
C ILE A 432 45.20 -4.58 34.30
N THR A 433 44.04 -4.15 34.83
CA THR A 433 43.94 -3.15 35.91
C THR A 433 43.71 -3.75 37.30
N MET A 434 43.55 -5.08 37.39
CA MET A 434 43.68 -5.89 38.62
C MET A 434 45.10 -6.45 38.70
#